data_AF-A0A354YD46-F1
#
_entry.id   AF-A0A354YD46-F1
#
_cell.length_a   1.000
_cell.length_b   1.000
_cell.length_c   1.000
_cell.angle_alpha   90.00
_cell.angle_beta   90.00
_cell.angle_gamma   90.00
#
_symmetry.space_group_name_H-M   'P 1'
#
loop_
_entity.id
_entity.type
_entity.pdbx_description
1 polymer ?
#
loop_
_entity_poly.entity_id
_entity_poly.type
_entity_poly.pdbx_seq_one_letter_code
_entity_poly.pdbx_strand_id
1 'polypeptide(L)' 'MAAHDVEATIRLLEGRWKLLILFHLFDGKVQRYSDLERLIPGISQKMLAQQLRQLEADGIVA' A
#
# COMPACT_ATOMS: atom_id res chain seq x y z
N MET A 1 2.23 19.83 -17.23
CA MET A 1 1.41 19.79 -16.00
C MET A 1 1.14 18.35 -15.57
N ALA A 2 0.51 17.50 -16.40
CA ALA A 2 0.22 16.09 -16.06
C ALA A 2 1.44 15.22 -15.65
N ALA A 3 2.63 15.46 -16.22
CA ALA A 3 3.82 14.69 -15.86
C ALA A 3 4.24 14.90 -14.39
N HIS A 4 4.00 16.09 -13.83
CA HIS A 4 4.39 16.44 -12.46
C HIS A 4 3.53 15.70 -11.42
N ASP A 5 2.25 15.49 -11.74
CA ASP A 5 1.30 14.76 -10.88
C ASP A 5 1.58 13.24 -10.90
N VAL A 6 1.99 12.72 -12.07
CA VAL A 6 2.41 11.32 -12.21
C VAL A 6 3.68 11.05 -11.41
N GLU A 7 4.67 11.94 -11.51
CA GLU A 7 5.93 11.80 -10.76
C GLU A 7 5.73 11.89 -9.23
N ALA A 8 4.84 12.78 -8.78
CA ALA A 8 4.44 12.87 -7.38
C ALA A 8 3.74 11.59 -6.90
N THR A 9 2.85 11.03 -7.73
CA THR A 9 2.16 9.77 -7.43
C THR A 9 3.14 8.60 -7.37
N ILE A 10 4.09 8.52 -8.30
CA ILE A 10 5.13 7.50 -8.31
C ILE A 10 5.98 7.60 -7.03
N ARG A 11 6.37 8.81 -6.60
CA ARG A 11 7.08 9.02 -5.33
C ARG A 11 6.24 8.68 -4.10
N LEU A 12 4.93 8.88 -4.15
CA LEU A 12 4.03 8.48 -3.07
C LEU A 12 3.95 6.95 -2.94
N LEU A 13 4.03 6.25 -4.08
CA LEU A 13 4.03 4.79 -4.21
C LEU A 13 5.42 4.17 -4.07
N GLU A 14 6.49 4.98 -4.05
CA GLU A 14 7.85 4.53 -3.78
C GLU A 14 7.93 3.92 -2.38
N GLY A 15 8.53 2.73 -2.31
CA GLY A 15 8.68 1.98 -1.08
C GLY A 15 8.41 0.50 -1.31
N ARG A 16 9.23 -0.35 -0.70
CA ARG A 16 9.21 -1.82 -0.88
C ARG A 16 7.81 -2.43 -0.68
N TRP A 17 7.00 -1.84 0.20
CA TRP A 17 5.77 -2.45 0.70
C TRP A 17 4.49 -1.88 0.10
N LYS A 18 4.42 -0.58 -0.24
CA LYS A 18 3.17 0.04 -0.73
C LYS A 18 2.66 -0.63 -2.01
N LEU A 19 3.54 -0.86 -2.98
CA LEU A 19 3.18 -1.54 -4.23
C LEU A 19 2.70 -2.98 -4.00
N LEU A 20 3.31 -3.72 -3.07
CA LEU A 20 2.87 -5.09 -2.74
C LEU A 20 1.50 -5.09 -2.06
N ILE A 21 1.28 -4.18 -1.12
CA ILE A 21 -0.02 -4.00 -0.45
C ILE A 21 -1.10 -3.70 -1.50
N LEU A 22 -0.84 -2.73 -2.38
CA LEU A 22 -1.80 -2.35 -3.42
C LEU A 22 -2.02 -3.47 -4.44
N PHE A 23 -0.98 -4.21 -4.83
CA PHE A 23 -1.12 -5.37 -5.71
C PHE A 23 -2.05 -6.43 -5.12
N HIS A 24 -1.95 -6.71 -3.82
CA HIS A 24 -2.82 -7.67 -3.15
C HIS A 24 -4.25 -7.17 -2.88
N LEU A 25 -4.45 -5.85 -2.88
CA LEU A 25 -5.77 -5.22 -2.76
C LEU A 25 -6.42 -4.91 -4.12
N PHE A 26 -5.63 -4.90 -5.20
CA PHE A 26 -6.08 -4.54 -6.56
C PHE A 26 -7.19 -5.46 -7.09
N ASP A 27 -7.23 -6.71 -6.64
CA ASP A 27 -8.26 -7.70 -7.00
C ASP A 27 -9.64 -7.38 -6.36
N GLY A 28 -9.78 -6.24 -5.67
CA GLY A 28 -11.05 -5.75 -5.11
C GLY A 28 -11.58 -6.56 -3.93
N LYS A 29 -10.78 -7.50 -3.42
CA LYS A 29 -11.15 -8.34 -2.28
C LYS A 29 -10.78 -7.63 -0.99
N VAL A 30 -11.74 -7.55 -0.08
CA VAL A 30 -11.49 -7.16 1.31
C VAL A 30 -10.60 -8.24 1.93
N GLN A 31 -9.36 -7.86 2.23
CA GLN A 31 -8.36 -8.74 2.84
C GLN A 31 -8.24 -8.40 4.31
N ARG A 32 -8.22 -9.41 5.18
CA ARG A 32 -7.94 -9.18 6.59
C ARG A 32 -6.46 -8.81 6.74
N TYR A 33 -6.17 -8.01 7.75
CA TYR A 33 -4.80 -7.63 8.09
C TYR A 33 -3.84 -8.83 8.16
N SER A 34 -4.26 -9.92 8.80
CA SER A 34 -3.48 -11.16 8.96
C SER A 34 -3.22 -11.88 7.64
N ASP A 35 -4.14 -11.79 6.69
CA ASP A 35 -3.96 -12.39 5.36
C ASP A 35 -2.95 -11.56 4.56
N LEU A 36 -3.03 -10.23 4.65
CA LEU A 36 -2.10 -9.32 4.00
C LEU A 36 -0.66 -9.47 4.55
N GLU A 37 -0.51 -9.66 5.87
CA GLU A 37 0.78 -9.95 6.51
C GLU A 37 1.40 -11.25 5.95
N ARG A 38 0.58 -12.29 5.73
CA ARG A 38 1.06 -13.58 5.18
C ARG A 38 1.43 -13.49 3.71
N LEU A 39 0.73 -12.66 2.95
CA LEU A 39 0.98 -12.45 1.51
C LEU A 39 2.26 -11.64 1.26
N ILE A 40 2.73 -10.89 2.26
CA ILE A 40 3.91 -10.01 2.15
C ILE A 40 5.02 -10.50 3.08
N PRO A 41 5.75 -11.56 2.71
CA PRO A 41 6.79 -12.14 3.56
C PRO A 41 7.89 -11.11 3.89
N GLY A 42 8.23 -11.00 5.17
CA GLY A 42 9.28 -10.11 5.67
C GLY A 42 8.83 -8.70 6.06
N ILE A 43 7.54 -8.37 5.90
CA ILE A 43 6.99 -7.15 6.53
C ILE A 43 6.75 -7.42 8.01
N SER A 44 7.12 -6.47 8.88
CA SER A 44 6.73 -6.54 10.29
C SER A 44 5.32 -5.99 10.45
N GLN A 45 4.58 -6.46 11.47
CA GLN A 45 3.24 -5.91 11.76
C GLN A 45 3.26 -4.40 11.95
N LYS A 46 4.25 -3.86 12.67
CA LYS A 46 4.37 -2.42 12.86
C LYS A 46 4.49 -1.68 11.52
N MET A 47 5.30 -2.21 10.59
CA MET A 47 5.48 -1.62 9.26
C MET A 47 4.19 -1.73 8.44
N LEU A 48 3.55 -2.91 8.43
CA LEU A 48 2.29 -3.10 7.71
C LEU A 48 1.21 -2.12 8.19
N ALA A 49 1.02 -2.00 9.50
CA ALA A 49 0.06 -1.05 10.09
C ALA A 49 0.43 0.43 9.82
N GLN A 50 1.72 0.75 9.67
CA GLN A 50 2.14 2.10 9.30
C GLN A 50 1.84 2.39 7.82
N GLN A 51 2.13 1.44 6.93
CA GLN A 51 1.88 1.59 5.50
C GLN A 51 0.38 1.65 5.20
N LEU A 52 -0.45 0.81 5.82
CA LEU A 52 -1.91 0.85 5.66
C LEU A 52 -2.49 2.19 6.12
N ARG A 53 -2.09 2.69 7.30
CA ARG A 53 -2.53 4.02 7.77
C ARG A 53 -2.12 5.16 6.83
N GLN A 54 -0.93 5.07 6.24
CA GLN A 54 -0.50 6.05 5.24
C GLN A 54 -1.38 5.98 3.99
N LEU A 55 -1.65 4.77 3.49
CA LEU A 55 -2.51 4.56 2.32
C LEU A 55 -3.96 4.99 2.59
N GLU A 56 -4.49 4.81 3.81
CA GLU A 56 -5.80 5.32 4.23
C GLU A 56 -5.81 6.86 4.27
N ALA A 57 -4.77 7.48 4.85
CA ALA A 57 -4.63 8.94 4.89
C ALA A 57 -4.49 9.55 3.49
N ASP A 58 -3.84 8.81 2.57
CA ASP A 58 -3.70 9.16 1.16
C ASP A 58 -5.00 8.89 0.36
N GLY A 59 -6.02 8.26 0.97
CA GLY A 59 -7.32 7.97 0.35
C GLY A 59 -7.30 6.80 -0.64
N ILE A 60 -6.28 5.95 -0.59
CA ILE A 60 -6.05 4.86 -1.56
C ILE A 60 -6.71 3.56 -1.10
N VAL A 61 -6.79 3.32 0.21
CA VAL A 61 -7.44 2.13 0.82
C VAL A 61 -8.42 2.59 1.90
N ALA A 62 -9.41 1.75 2.24
CA ALA A 62 -10.47 2.03 3.21
C ALA A 62 -10.83 0.79 4.03
#